data_AF-A0AAD5DYL4-F1
#
_entry.id   AF-A0AAD5DYL4-F1
#
_cell.length_a   1.000
_cell.length_b   1.000
_cell.length_c   1.000
_cell.angle_alpha   90.00
_cell.angle_beta   90.00
_cell.angle_gamma   90.00
#
_symmetry.space_group_name_H-M   'P 1'
#
loop_
_entity.id
_entity.type
_entity.pdbx_description
1 polymer ?
#
loop_
_entity_poly.entity_id
_entity_poly.type
_entity_poly.pdbx_seq_one_letter_code
_entity_poly.pdbx_strand_id
1 'polypeptide(L)'
;MRSPGTMQGPKGAPSACPGLFPRSLEVLRTVATMFTARKKIVKEGGAEPSELEEQVAQALFDLEATNAELKGDLRDLWIAGATEVDVSAARKAILIKVPYRLLKAYHKVQQRLVRELEKKFSGKDVVIVGVRRILPPAKHSRKAERPRTRTLTSVHEAYLDDLVYPTEIVGKRIRYRLDGSKVLKVLLDPKDRNSAEYKTETFASVYKRLTGQDVAFEFPVSEQ
;
A
#
# COMPACT_ATOMS: atom_id res chain seq x y z
N MET A 1 16.11 45.28 85.06
CA MET A 1 15.20 46.13 84.26
C MET A 1 15.33 45.72 82.79
N ARG A 2 14.18 45.42 82.18
CA ARG A 2 13.89 45.42 80.72
C ARG A 2 14.83 44.67 79.77
N SER A 3 14.36 43.51 79.32
CA SER A 3 14.30 43.15 77.88
C SER A 3 13.53 44.25 77.11
N PRO A 4 13.68 44.43 75.76
CA PRO A 4 13.25 43.39 74.80
C PRO A 4 13.92 43.38 73.40
N GLY A 5 13.68 42.27 72.66
CA GLY A 5 13.59 42.20 71.19
C GLY A 5 14.91 42.21 70.41
N THR A 6 15.12 41.46 69.32
CA THR A 6 14.15 41.06 68.29
C THR A 6 14.81 40.03 67.34
N MET A 7 13.94 39.25 66.68
CA MET A 7 14.10 38.56 65.39
C MET A 7 14.74 37.17 65.33
N GLN A 8 13.85 36.18 65.30
CA GLN A 8 13.98 34.92 64.58
C GLN A 8 14.11 35.17 63.07
N GLY A 9 15.02 34.44 62.43
CA GLY A 9 15.11 34.29 60.98
C GLY A 9 15.38 32.81 60.63
N PRO A 10 14.63 32.19 59.71
CA PRO A 10 14.70 30.76 59.44
C PRO A 10 15.89 30.39 58.53
N LYS A 11 16.66 29.38 58.92
CA LYS A 11 17.62 28.72 58.02
C LYS A 11 16.86 27.77 57.09
N GLY A 12 16.38 28.29 55.97
CA GLY A 12 15.83 27.51 54.87
C GLY A 12 16.94 26.73 54.15
N ALA A 13 16.77 25.42 54.04
CA ALA A 13 17.52 24.58 53.12
C ALA A 13 17.15 24.95 51.67
N PRO A 14 18.09 24.95 50.72
CA PRO A 14 17.74 25.05 49.31
C PRO A 14 17.04 23.74 48.89
N SER A 15 15.74 23.83 48.64
CA SER A 15 15.01 22.82 47.89
C SER A 15 15.67 22.69 46.51
N ALA A 16 16.18 21.50 46.24
CA ALA A 16 16.55 21.12 44.88
C ALA A 16 15.32 21.27 43.99
N CYS A 17 15.37 22.19 43.03
CA CYS A 17 14.45 22.20 41.92
C CYS A 17 14.58 20.84 41.20
N PRO A 18 13.53 20.01 41.11
CA PRO A 18 13.56 18.89 40.19
C PRO A 18 13.61 19.50 38.80
N GLY A 19 14.73 19.28 38.13
CA GLY A 19 14.99 19.77 36.79
C GLY A 19 13.78 19.51 35.89
N LEU A 20 13.38 20.55 35.16
CA LEU A 20 12.76 20.42 33.86
C LEU A 20 13.72 19.57 33.00
N PHE A 21 13.59 18.25 33.09
CA PHE A 21 14.08 17.35 32.06
C PHE A 21 13.43 17.82 30.77
N PRO A 22 14.20 18.11 29.72
CA PRO A 22 13.59 18.57 28.50
C PRO A 22 12.74 17.42 27.96
N ARG A 23 11.44 17.68 27.82
CA ARG A 23 10.49 16.91 26.97
C ARG A 23 10.91 16.94 25.48
N SER A 24 12.19 17.14 25.18
CA SER A 24 12.74 17.14 23.82
C SER A 24 13.10 15.75 23.34
N LEU A 25 13.28 14.77 24.23
CA LEU A 25 13.59 13.39 23.84
C LEU A 25 12.40 12.62 23.27
N GLU A 26 11.16 12.95 23.67
CA GLU A 26 9.96 12.41 23.01
C GLU A 26 9.76 13.05 21.64
N VAL A 27 9.96 14.37 21.51
CA VAL A 27 9.87 15.07 20.21
C VAL A 27 10.96 14.59 19.25
N LEU A 28 12.19 14.34 19.73
CA LEU A 28 13.27 13.77 18.91
C LEU A 28 12.99 12.34 18.46
N ARG A 29 12.23 11.54 19.24
CA ARG A 29 11.80 10.20 18.82
C ARG A 29 10.75 10.28 17.72
N THR A 30 9.79 11.21 17.81
CA THR A 30 8.73 11.41 16.79
C THR A 30 9.28 12.01 15.49
N VAL A 31 10.33 12.84 15.57
CA VAL A 31 10.99 13.41 14.37
C VAL A 31 11.91 12.39 13.70
N ALA A 32 12.55 11.49 14.46
CA ALA A 32 13.37 10.41 13.90
C ALA A 32 12.55 9.30 13.21
N THR A 33 11.35 9.01 13.70
CA THR A 33 10.40 8.11 13.02
C THR A 33 9.91 8.70 11.69
N MET A 34 9.65 10.02 11.63
CA MET A 34 9.26 10.73 10.39
C MET A 34 10.34 10.68 9.30
N PHE A 35 11.63 10.79 9.66
CA PHE A 35 12.73 10.79 8.67
C PHE A 35 13.04 9.41 8.08
N THR A 36 12.78 8.33 8.82
CA THR A 36 13.04 6.96 8.37
C THR A 36 11.90 6.39 7.52
N ALA A 37 10.64 6.77 7.81
CA ALA A 37 9.49 6.40 7.00
C ALA A 37 9.60 6.94 5.54
N ARG A 38 10.17 8.13 5.35
CA ARG A 38 10.40 8.73 4.03
C ARG A 38 11.35 7.91 3.14
N LYS A 39 12.22 7.07 3.72
CA LYS A 39 13.14 6.22 2.96
C LYS A 39 12.41 5.11 2.18
N LYS A 40 11.19 4.76 2.59
CA LYS A 40 10.33 3.78 1.92
C LYS A 40 9.45 4.37 0.82
N ILE A 41 9.39 5.69 0.67
CA ILE A 41 8.62 6.34 -0.38
C ILE A 41 9.61 6.89 -1.41
N VAL A 42 9.64 6.29 -2.59
CA VAL A 42 10.41 6.82 -3.72
C VAL A 42 9.48 6.97 -4.89
N LYS A 43 8.96 8.19 -5.06
CA LYS A 43 8.16 8.55 -6.22
C LYS A 43 9.04 8.71 -7.46
N GLU A 44 8.50 8.34 -8.60
CA GLU A 44 9.06 8.75 -9.88
C GLU A 44 8.85 10.26 -10.05
N GLY A 45 9.92 11.05 -9.92
CA GLY A 45 9.90 12.50 -10.15
C GLY A 45 10.02 13.40 -8.92
N GLY A 46 10.23 12.84 -7.71
CA GLY A 46 10.51 13.65 -6.51
C GLY A 46 9.34 14.49 -5.98
N ALA A 47 8.11 14.17 -6.38
CA ALA A 47 6.91 14.84 -5.89
C ALA A 47 6.71 14.58 -4.39
N GLU A 48 6.07 15.53 -3.69
CA GLU A 48 5.79 15.43 -2.26
C GLU A 48 4.87 14.23 -1.96
N PRO A 49 5.12 13.48 -0.87
CA PRO A 49 4.28 12.35 -0.47
C PRO A 49 2.88 12.85 -0.09
N SER A 50 1.85 12.08 -0.45
CA SER A 50 0.48 12.36 -0.02
C SER A 50 0.25 11.83 1.40
N GLU A 51 -0.72 12.38 2.12
CA GLU A 51 -1.06 11.95 3.49
C GLU A 51 -1.33 10.44 3.58
N LEU A 52 -1.96 9.87 2.55
CA LEU A 52 -2.21 8.42 2.47
C LEU A 52 -0.92 7.61 2.33
N GLU A 53 0.06 8.11 1.57
CA GLU A 53 1.35 7.43 1.42
C GLU A 53 2.17 7.49 2.68
N GLU A 54 2.11 8.60 3.42
CA GLU A 54 2.76 8.71 4.73
C GLU A 54 2.15 7.72 5.72
N GLN A 55 0.82 7.56 5.73
CA GLN A 55 0.15 6.54 6.55
C GLN A 55 0.57 5.11 6.18
N VAL A 56 0.66 4.79 4.88
CA VAL A 56 1.11 3.46 4.43
C VAL A 56 2.58 3.24 4.77
N ALA A 57 3.44 4.25 4.62
CA ALA A 57 4.85 4.14 4.96
C ALA A 57 5.09 3.98 6.47
N GLN A 58 4.33 4.70 7.30
CA GLN A 58 4.33 4.53 8.74
C GLN A 58 3.90 3.11 9.11
N ALA A 59 2.81 2.61 8.52
CA ALA A 59 2.36 1.24 8.75
C ALA A 59 3.45 0.21 8.38
N LEU A 60 4.11 0.37 7.23
CA LEU A 60 5.20 -0.52 6.83
C LEU A 60 6.40 -0.45 7.80
N PHE A 61 6.71 0.71 8.37
CA PHE A 61 7.78 0.86 9.37
C PHE A 61 7.42 0.17 10.69
N ASP A 62 6.18 0.31 11.14
CA ASP A 62 5.72 -0.37 12.36
C ASP A 62 5.75 -1.89 12.21
N LEU A 63 5.45 -2.41 11.01
CA LEU A 63 5.53 -3.86 10.72
C LEU A 63 6.97 -4.39 10.75
N GLU A 64 7.95 -3.61 10.27
CA GLU A 64 9.37 -3.95 10.40
C GLU A 64 9.85 -4.00 11.86
N ALA A 65 9.30 -3.13 12.71
CA ALA A 65 9.65 -3.08 14.13
C ALA A 65 8.99 -4.21 14.91
N THR A 66 7.77 -4.63 14.52
CA THR A 66 6.97 -5.61 15.24
C THR A 66 7.36 -7.05 14.91
N ASN A 67 7.75 -7.33 13.67
CA ASN A 67 7.93 -8.71 13.20
C ASN A 67 9.36 -8.98 12.70
N ALA A 68 10.12 -9.80 13.46
CA ALA A 68 11.53 -10.05 13.18
C ALA A 68 11.77 -10.84 11.87
N GLU A 69 10.82 -11.69 11.46
CA GLU A 69 10.91 -12.48 10.22
C GLU A 69 10.77 -11.62 8.96
N LEU A 70 9.80 -10.68 8.97
CA LEU A 70 9.52 -9.80 7.83
C LEU A 70 10.56 -8.68 7.68
N LYS A 71 11.35 -8.43 8.74
CA LYS A 71 12.36 -7.38 8.76
C LYS A 71 13.45 -7.56 7.71
N GLY A 72 13.78 -8.80 7.33
CA GLY A 72 14.78 -9.06 6.29
C GLY A 72 14.28 -8.61 4.92
N ASP A 73 13.07 -9.03 4.58
CA ASP A 73 12.46 -8.76 3.28
C ASP A 73 12.01 -7.30 3.14
N LEU A 74 11.50 -6.67 4.20
CA LEU A 74 10.93 -5.32 4.14
C LEU A 74 11.98 -4.20 4.05
N ARG A 75 13.21 -4.42 4.53
CA ARG A 75 14.26 -3.38 4.57
C ARG A 75 14.60 -2.78 3.21
N ASP A 76 14.60 -3.60 2.17
CA ASP A 76 14.93 -3.20 0.81
C ASP A 76 13.69 -2.82 -0.02
N LEU A 77 12.50 -2.93 0.59
CA LEU A 77 11.23 -2.66 -0.07
C LEU A 77 10.79 -1.21 0.10
N TRP A 78 10.50 -0.58 -1.02
CA TRP A 78 9.88 0.75 -1.08
C TRP A 78 8.61 0.72 -1.92
N ILE A 79 7.79 1.75 -1.73
CA ILE A 79 6.58 2.00 -2.51
C ILE A 79 6.79 3.20 -3.44
N ALA A 80 6.21 3.10 -4.63
CA ALA A 80 6.19 4.20 -5.60
C ALA A 80 5.08 5.21 -5.31
N GLY A 81 4.01 4.75 -4.65
CA GLY A 81 2.91 5.59 -4.21
C GLY A 81 1.72 4.75 -3.74
N ALA A 82 0.69 5.42 -3.25
CA ALA A 82 -0.55 4.79 -2.80
C ALA A 82 -1.74 5.63 -3.25
N THR A 83 -2.82 4.98 -3.68
CA THR A 83 -4.04 5.63 -4.12
C THR A 83 -5.25 4.95 -3.51
N GLU A 84 -6.19 5.72 -3.00
CA GLU A 84 -7.47 5.20 -2.52
C GLU A 84 -8.47 5.08 -3.69
N VAL A 85 -9.20 3.97 -3.72
CA VAL A 85 -10.22 3.66 -4.72
C VAL A 85 -11.52 3.33 -4.00
N ASP A 86 -12.59 4.02 -4.35
CA ASP A 86 -13.92 3.68 -3.88
C ASP A 86 -14.46 2.48 -4.66
N VAL A 87 -14.80 1.40 -3.95
CA VAL A 87 -15.33 0.16 -4.52
C VAL A 87 -16.86 0.19 -4.51
N SER A 88 -17.44 0.47 -3.34
CA SER A 88 -18.87 0.56 -3.09
C SER A 88 -19.13 1.58 -1.98
N ALA A 89 -20.40 1.97 -1.75
CA ALA A 89 -20.77 3.07 -0.85
C ALA A 89 -20.22 2.93 0.59
N ALA A 90 -19.90 1.71 1.03
CA ALA A 90 -19.34 1.42 2.36
C ALA A 90 -17.91 0.84 2.36
N ARG A 91 -17.34 0.49 1.19
CA ARG A 91 -16.02 -0.18 1.09
C ARG A 91 -15.06 0.63 0.24
N LYS A 92 -13.91 0.96 0.81
CA LYS A 92 -12.79 1.61 0.12
C LYS A 92 -11.64 0.63 -0.02
N ALA A 93 -10.85 0.78 -1.06
CA ALA A 93 -9.67 -0.02 -1.29
C ALA A 93 -8.42 0.86 -1.38
N ILE A 94 -7.33 0.41 -0.80
CA ILE A 94 -6.02 1.05 -0.91
C ILE A 94 -5.22 0.30 -1.97
N LEU A 95 -4.90 1.00 -3.04
CA LEU A 95 -4.02 0.52 -4.09
C LEU A 95 -2.59 0.97 -3.80
N ILE A 96 -1.72 0.03 -3.46
CA ILE A 96 -0.30 0.27 -3.24
C ILE A 96 0.45 0.04 -4.56
N LYS A 97 1.08 1.10 -5.06
CA LYS A 97 1.89 1.07 -6.28
C LYS A 97 3.33 0.74 -5.92
N VAL A 98 3.82 -0.36 -6.43
CA VAL A 98 5.17 -0.88 -6.18
C VAL A 98 6.00 -0.83 -7.46
N PRO A 99 7.29 -0.47 -7.42
CA PRO A 99 8.15 -0.58 -8.59
C PRO A 99 8.26 -2.02 -9.10
N TYR A 100 8.14 -2.22 -10.42
CA TYR A 100 8.15 -3.55 -11.06
C TYR A 100 9.35 -4.43 -10.67
N ARG A 101 10.51 -3.82 -10.37
CA ARG A 101 11.73 -4.55 -9.95
C ARG A 101 11.54 -5.33 -8.64
N LEU A 102 10.75 -4.79 -7.72
CA LEU A 102 10.54 -5.33 -6.37
C LEU A 102 9.31 -6.23 -6.28
N LEU A 103 8.51 -6.29 -7.34
CA LEU A 103 7.23 -7.01 -7.39
C LEU A 103 7.38 -8.48 -6.97
N LYS A 104 8.43 -9.17 -7.46
CA LYS A 104 8.72 -10.56 -7.07
C LYS A 104 9.01 -10.74 -5.58
N ALA A 105 9.67 -9.76 -4.95
CA ALA A 105 9.92 -9.79 -3.52
C ALA A 105 8.62 -9.58 -2.74
N TYR A 106 7.79 -8.63 -3.16
CA TYR A 106 6.45 -8.44 -2.59
C TYR A 106 5.59 -9.68 -2.69
N HIS A 107 5.56 -10.39 -3.82
CA HIS A 107 4.79 -11.63 -3.99
C HIS A 107 5.11 -12.70 -2.94
N LYS A 108 6.38 -12.83 -2.50
CA LYS A 108 6.76 -13.78 -1.45
C LYS A 108 6.12 -13.45 -0.10
N VAL A 109 6.06 -12.17 0.24
CA VAL A 109 5.56 -11.68 1.53
C VAL A 109 4.09 -11.22 1.49
N GLN A 110 3.47 -11.17 0.31
CA GLN A 110 2.19 -10.52 0.06
C GLN A 110 1.06 -11.06 0.93
N GLN A 111 0.96 -12.38 1.10
CA GLN A 111 -0.10 -12.96 1.93
C GLN A 111 -0.02 -12.50 3.39
N ARG A 112 1.19 -12.35 3.93
CA ARG A 112 1.41 -11.89 5.31
C ARG A 112 1.21 -10.38 5.41
N LEU A 113 1.82 -9.62 4.49
CA LEU A 113 1.72 -8.17 4.44
C LEU A 113 0.28 -7.68 4.31
N VAL A 114 -0.51 -8.27 3.40
CA VAL A 114 -1.90 -7.85 3.18
C VAL A 114 -2.74 -8.09 4.44
N ARG A 115 -2.56 -9.23 5.12
CA ARG A 115 -3.27 -9.51 6.38
C ARG A 115 -2.91 -8.53 7.50
N GLU A 116 -1.65 -8.12 7.58
CA GLU A 116 -1.19 -7.16 8.58
C GLU A 116 -1.67 -5.73 8.27
N LEU A 117 -1.64 -5.34 6.99
CA LEU A 117 -2.12 -4.04 6.55
C LEU A 117 -3.65 -3.93 6.68
N GLU A 118 -4.41 -4.99 6.37
CA GLU A 118 -5.86 -5.04 6.55
C GLU A 118 -6.26 -4.91 8.03
N LYS A 119 -5.46 -5.42 8.97
CA LYS A 119 -5.68 -5.19 10.40
C LYS A 119 -5.50 -3.73 10.80
N LYS A 120 -4.54 -3.02 10.19
CA LYS A 120 -4.28 -1.60 10.46
C LYS A 120 -5.31 -0.69 9.79
N PHE A 121 -5.73 -1.04 8.58
CA PHE A 121 -6.73 -0.33 7.80
C PHE A 121 -8.06 -1.10 7.84
N SER A 122 -8.68 -1.15 9.02
CA SER A 122 -9.98 -1.81 9.20
C SER A 122 -11.03 -1.24 8.25
N GLY A 123 -11.72 -2.10 7.51
CA GLY A 123 -12.75 -1.70 6.55
C GLY A 123 -12.22 -1.25 5.19
N LYS A 124 -10.89 -1.30 4.96
CA LYS A 124 -10.29 -1.07 3.66
C LYS A 124 -9.56 -2.30 3.15
N ASP A 125 -9.85 -2.69 1.92
CA ASP A 125 -9.12 -3.79 1.26
C ASP A 125 -7.80 -3.26 0.70
N VAL A 126 -6.71 -3.99 0.90
CA VAL A 126 -5.39 -3.58 0.39
C VAL A 126 -5.00 -4.43 -0.80
N VAL A 127 -4.67 -3.78 -1.91
CA VAL A 127 -4.23 -4.44 -3.14
C VAL A 127 -2.89 -3.86 -3.59
N ILE A 128 -1.96 -4.73 -3.95
CA ILE A 128 -0.61 -4.35 -4.39
C ILE A 128 -0.54 -4.48 -5.90
N VAL A 129 -0.01 -3.47 -6.57
CA VAL A 129 0.12 -3.44 -8.03
C VAL A 129 1.49 -2.91 -8.45
N GLY A 130 2.10 -3.59 -9.42
CA GLY A 130 3.34 -3.13 -10.03
C GLY A 130 3.14 -1.92 -10.95
N VAL A 131 3.91 -0.85 -10.77
CA VAL A 131 3.94 0.28 -11.72
C VAL A 131 4.58 -0.16 -13.03
N ARG A 132 3.80 -0.16 -14.10
CA ARG A 132 4.22 -0.54 -15.46
C ARG A 132 4.06 0.65 -16.40
N ARG A 133 5.07 0.91 -17.23
CA ARG A 133 5.07 2.01 -18.21
C ARG A 133 4.52 1.56 -19.56
N ILE A 134 3.46 2.21 -20.03
CA ILE A 134 2.87 1.99 -21.36
C ILE A 134 3.51 2.98 -22.34
N LEU A 135 4.16 2.47 -23.40
CA LEU A 135 4.65 3.33 -24.49
C LEU A 135 3.56 3.55 -25.55
N PRO A 136 3.54 4.65 -26.30
CA PRO A 136 2.66 4.75 -27.46
C PRO A 136 3.13 3.81 -28.59
N PRO A 137 2.22 3.33 -29.47
CA PRO A 137 2.63 2.61 -30.67
C PRO A 137 3.50 3.52 -31.56
N ALA A 138 4.47 2.93 -32.26
CA ALA A 138 5.36 3.68 -33.13
C ALA A 138 4.57 4.31 -34.29
N LYS A 139 4.72 5.62 -34.50
CA LYS A 139 4.15 6.33 -35.66
C LYS A 139 5.04 6.08 -36.88
N HIS A 140 4.42 6.01 -38.07
CA HIS A 140 4.88 5.40 -39.34
C HIS A 140 6.24 5.83 -39.96
N SER A 141 7.21 6.43 -39.26
CA SER A 141 8.42 6.93 -39.95
C SER A 141 9.77 6.93 -39.21
N ARG A 142 9.99 6.03 -38.24
CA ARG A 142 11.27 5.75 -37.52
C ARG A 142 11.24 6.11 -36.04
N LYS A 143 10.53 5.33 -35.23
CA LYS A 143 10.78 5.30 -33.78
C LYS A 143 11.01 3.85 -33.37
N ALA A 144 12.09 3.65 -32.62
CA ALA A 144 12.60 2.36 -32.15
C ALA A 144 11.49 1.36 -31.82
N GLU A 145 11.70 0.10 -32.19
CA GLU A 145 10.76 -0.99 -31.94
C GLU A 145 10.42 -1.03 -30.44
N ARG A 146 9.12 -0.92 -30.15
CA ARG A 146 8.64 -0.93 -28.77
C ARG A 146 8.76 -2.36 -28.23
N PRO A 147 9.35 -2.56 -27.04
CA PRO A 147 9.36 -3.87 -26.41
C PRO A 147 7.92 -4.34 -26.10
N ARG A 148 7.62 -5.61 -26.39
CA ARG A 148 6.29 -6.21 -26.22
C ARG A 148 5.75 -6.07 -24.80
N THR A 149 6.62 -6.15 -23.79
CA THR A 149 6.28 -5.98 -22.37
C THR A 149 5.72 -4.61 -22.02
N ARG A 150 6.01 -3.59 -22.83
CA ARG A 150 5.49 -2.23 -22.63
C ARG A 150 4.24 -1.98 -23.46
N THR A 151 3.61 -3.00 -24.07
CA THR A 151 2.34 -2.90 -24.83
C THR A 151 1.12 -2.66 -23.93
N LEU A 152 0.08 -1.96 -24.42
CA LEU A 152 -1.14 -1.73 -23.64
C LEU A 152 -1.77 -3.06 -23.23
N THR A 153 -1.90 -3.99 -24.18
CA THR A 153 -2.47 -5.32 -23.95
C THR A 153 -1.67 -6.13 -22.94
N SER A 154 -0.33 -6.21 -23.10
CA SER A 154 0.53 -6.93 -22.15
C SER A 154 0.51 -6.32 -20.74
N VAL A 155 0.44 -4.99 -20.65
CA VAL A 155 0.36 -4.31 -19.35
C VAL A 155 -0.99 -4.55 -18.67
N HIS A 156 -2.09 -4.57 -19.43
CA HIS A 156 -3.42 -4.88 -18.90
C HIS A 156 -3.51 -6.32 -18.40
N GLU A 157 -2.98 -7.28 -19.16
CA GLU A 157 -2.89 -8.68 -18.72
C GLU A 157 -2.09 -8.80 -17.43
N ALA A 158 -0.93 -8.15 -17.36
CA ALA A 158 -0.09 -8.23 -16.18
C ALA A 158 -0.69 -7.51 -14.95
N TYR A 159 -1.51 -6.48 -15.15
CA TYR A 159 -2.29 -5.88 -14.06
C TYR A 159 -3.34 -6.86 -13.52
N LEU A 160 -4.00 -7.63 -14.37
CA LEU A 160 -4.94 -8.66 -13.89
C LEU A 160 -4.22 -9.69 -13.01
N ASP A 161 -3.05 -10.15 -13.44
CA ASP A 161 -2.27 -11.15 -12.72
C ASP A 161 -1.75 -10.61 -11.37
N ASP A 162 -1.32 -9.34 -11.32
CA ASP A 162 -0.86 -8.68 -10.09
C ASP A 162 -2.03 -8.49 -9.08
N LEU A 163 -3.24 -8.16 -9.57
CA LEU A 163 -4.42 -7.92 -8.72
C LEU A 163 -4.91 -9.20 -8.03
N VAL A 164 -4.88 -10.34 -8.73
CA VAL A 164 -5.47 -11.59 -8.24
C VAL A 164 -4.50 -12.47 -7.46
N TYR A 165 -3.23 -12.10 -7.35
CA TYR A 165 -2.24 -12.85 -6.57
C TYR A 165 -2.69 -12.99 -5.10
N PRO A 166 -2.70 -14.19 -4.50
CA PRO A 166 -2.00 -15.43 -4.89
C PRO A 166 -2.77 -16.36 -5.84
N THR A 167 -4.01 -16.03 -6.17
CA THR A 167 -4.85 -16.88 -7.01
C THR A 167 -4.43 -16.79 -8.47
N GLU A 168 -4.48 -17.92 -9.16
CA GLU A 168 -4.15 -17.99 -10.58
C GLU A 168 -5.41 -17.84 -11.45
N ILE A 169 -5.22 -17.24 -12.62
CA ILE A 169 -6.29 -17.11 -13.61
C ILE A 169 -6.31 -18.37 -14.47
N VAL A 170 -7.41 -19.11 -14.42
CA VAL A 170 -7.64 -20.34 -15.21
C VAL A 170 -8.05 -20.01 -16.64
N GLY A 171 -8.81 -18.94 -16.83
CA GLY A 171 -9.32 -18.58 -18.15
C GLY A 171 -9.75 -17.12 -18.26
N LYS A 172 -9.77 -16.60 -19.49
CA LYS A 172 -10.22 -15.24 -19.80
C LYS A 172 -11.17 -15.33 -20.99
N ARG A 173 -12.38 -14.77 -20.88
CA ARG A 173 -13.35 -14.69 -21.99
C ARG A 173 -13.89 -13.28 -22.09
N ILE A 174 -14.01 -12.75 -23.31
CA ILE A 174 -14.58 -11.42 -23.53
C ILE A 174 -16.00 -11.59 -24.05
N ARG A 175 -16.98 -11.08 -23.31
CA ARG A 175 -18.37 -11.02 -23.74
C ARG A 175 -18.62 -9.69 -24.44
N TYR A 176 -19.09 -9.76 -25.68
CA TYR A 176 -19.58 -8.62 -26.44
C TYR A 176 -21.09 -8.53 -26.24
N ARG A 177 -21.60 -7.38 -25.78
CA ARG A 177 -23.05 -7.11 -25.72
C ARG A 177 -23.52 -6.51 -27.04
N LEU A 178 -24.84 -6.56 -27.28
CA LEU A 178 -25.48 -5.96 -28.45
C LEU A 178 -25.21 -4.44 -28.54
N ASP A 179 -25.06 -3.78 -27.39
CA ASP A 179 -24.74 -2.34 -27.29
C ASP A 179 -23.29 -2.01 -27.68
N GLY A 180 -22.48 -3.01 -28.06
CA GLY A 180 -21.06 -2.86 -28.36
C GLY A 180 -20.15 -2.82 -27.13
N SER A 181 -20.72 -2.79 -25.92
CA SER A 181 -19.96 -2.87 -24.67
C SER A 181 -19.25 -4.23 -24.53
N LYS A 182 -18.02 -4.19 -24.03
CA LYS A 182 -17.17 -5.37 -23.81
C LYS A 182 -17.02 -5.59 -22.32
N VAL A 183 -17.29 -6.81 -21.87
CA VAL A 183 -17.04 -7.22 -20.49
C VAL A 183 -16.07 -8.37 -20.51
N LEU A 184 -14.92 -8.17 -19.85
CA LEU A 184 -13.92 -9.21 -19.71
C LEU A 184 -14.25 -10.05 -18.48
N LYS A 185 -14.57 -11.32 -18.70
CA LYS A 185 -14.84 -12.29 -17.64
C LYS A 185 -13.58 -13.10 -17.38
N VAL A 186 -13.07 -13.00 -16.16
CA VAL A 186 -11.90 -13.73 -15.68
C VAL A 186 -12.36 -14.90 -14.83
N LEU A 187 -11.87 -16.09 -15.15
CA LEU A 187 -12.11 -17.31 -14.39
C LEU A 187 -10.93 -17.52 -13.43
N LEU A 188 -11.21 -17.50 -12.13
CA LEU A 188 -10.23 -17.78 -11.08
C LEU A 188 -10.23 -19.27 -10.71
N ASP A 189 -9.15 -19.77 -10.12
CA ASP A 189 -9.10 -21.15 -9.62
C ASP A 189 -10.16 -21.36 -8.51
N PRO A 190 -11.04 -22.36 -8.63
CA PRO A 190 -12.04 -22.66 -7.61
C PRO A 190 -11.45 -23.02 -6.24
N LYS A 191 -10.20 -23.47 -6.16
CA LYS A 191 -9.54 -23.83 -4.88
C LYS A 191 -9.43 -22.65 -3.91
N ASP A 192 -9.22 -21.45 -4.44
CA ASP A 192 -9.01 -20.25 -3.64
C ASP A 192 -10.29 -19.43 -3.44
N ARG A 193 -11.45 -19.99 -3.79
CA ARG A 193 -12.75 -19.32 -3.72
C ARG A 193 -12.98 -18.66 -2.36
N ASN A 194 -12.79 -19.39 -1.27
CA ASN A 194 -13.03 -18.90 0.09
C ASN A 194 -12.17 -17.68 0.46
N SER A 195 -10.98 -17.57 -0.13
CA SER A 195 -10.02 -16.49 0.17
C SER A 195 -10.15 -15.29 -0.78
N ALA A 196 -10.66 -15.49 -2.00
CA ALA A 196 -10.73 -14.43 -3.00
C ALA A 196 -12.14 -13.84 -3.18
N GLU A 197 -13.19 -14.57 -2.81
CA GLU A 197 -14.60 -14.18 -3.06
C GLU A 197 -14.93 -12.79 -2.48
N TYR A 198 -14.48 -12.48 -1.26
CA TYR A 198 -14.75 -11.18 -0.61
C TYR A 198 -14.04 -9.98 -1.27
N LYS A 199 -13.05 -10.21 -2.16
CA LYS A 199 -12.26 -9.17 -2.85
C LYS A 199 -12.62 -8.98 -4.33
N THR A 200 -13.48 -9.83 -4.87
CA THR A 200 -13.82 -9.83 -6.32
C THR A 200 -14.34 -8.48 -6.81
N GLU A 201 -15.22 -7.83 -6.03
CA GLU A 201 -15.74 -6.48 -6.33
C GLU A 201 -14.64 -5.42 -6.29
N THR A 202 -13.73 -5.54 -5.33
CA THR A 202 -12.57 -4.66 -5.18
C THR A 202 -11.64 -4.78 -6.38
N PHE A 203 -11.35 -5.99 -6.85
CA PHE A 203 -10.52 -6.19 -8.04
C PHE A 203 -11.15 -5.57 -9.29
N ALA A 204 -12.47 -5.70 -9.46
CA ALA A 204 -13.18 -5.13 -10.61
C ALA A 204 -13.11 -3.59 -10.62
N SER A 205 -13.37 -2.95 -9.48
CA SER A 205 -13.30 -1.49 -9.35
C SER A 205 -11.87 -0.95 -9.55
N VAL A 206 -10.86 -1.58 -8.95
CA VAL A 206 -9.45 -1.18 -9.10
C VAL A 206 -9.01 -1.32 -10.55
N TYR A 207 -9.32 -2.44 -11.19
CA TYR A 207 -8.97 -2.64 -12.60
C TYR A 207 -9.65 -1.61 -13.51
N LYS A 208 -10.91 -1.28 -13.24
CA LYS A 208 -11.64 -0.23 -13.95
C LYS A 208 -11.00 1.15 -13.76
N ARG A 209 -10.50 1.49 -12.57
CA ARG A 209 -9.77 2.74 -12.34
C ARG A 209 -8.43 2.79 -13.07
N LEU A 210 -7.72 1.66 -13.17
CA LEU A 210 -6.42 1.58 -13.84
C LEU A 210 -6.52 1.59 -15.36
N THR A 211 -7.50 0.89 -15.92
CA THR A 211 -7.55 0.59 -17.37
C THR A 211 -8.77 1.16 -18.08
N GLY A 212 -9.81 1.55 -17.34
CA GLY A 212 -11.10 1.94 -17.90
C GLY A 212 -11.94 0.80 -18.47
N GLN A 213 -11.49 -0.46 -18.33
CA GLN A 213 -12.19 -1.64 -18.85
C GLN A 213 -13.04 -2.30 -17.75
N ASP A 214 -14.24 -2.75 -18.12
CA ASP A 214 -15.12 -3.49 -17.22
C ASP A 214 -14.71 -4.97 -17.14
N VAL A 215 -14.51 -5.45 -15.91
CA VAL A 215 -14.13 -6.83 -15.61
C VAL A 215 -15.11 -7.46 -14.64
N ALA A 216 -15.41 -8.73 -14.86
CA ALA A 216 -16.16 -9.57 -13.93
C ALA A 216 -15.29 -10.79 -13.58
N PHE A 217 -15.10 -11.04 -12.28
CA PHE A 217 -14.41 -12.23 -11.79
C PHE A 217 -15.45 -13.30 -11.48
N GLU A 218 -15.24 -14.51 -11.99
CA GLU A 218 -16.13 -15.65 -11.82
C GLU A 218 -15.30 -16.88 -11.42
N PHE A 219 -15.89 -17.81 -10.68
CA PHE A 219 -15.30 -19.12 -10.42
C PHE A 219 -15.98 -20.12 -11.36
N PRO A 220 -15.23 -21.00 -12.06
CA PRO A 220 -15.85 -22.05 -12.83
C PRO A 220 -16.59 -22.97 -11.85
N VAL A 221 -17.85 -23.28 -12.18
CA VAL A 221 -18.56 -24.35 -11.49
C VAL A 221 -17.87 -25.63 -11.93
N SER A 222 -17.28 -26.36 -11.00
CA SER A 222 -16.75 -27.69 -11.29
C SER A 222 -17.90 -28.52 -11.86
N GLU A 223 -17.83 -28.86 -13.15
CA GLU A 223 -18.65 -29.92 -13.72
C GLU A 223 -18.25 -31.20 -12.98
N GLN A 224 -19.14 -31.64 -12.08
CA GLN A 224 -19.06 -32.96 -11.46
C GLN A 224 -19.41 -34.03 -12.47
#